data_AF-A0A7M2ABU5-F1
#
_entry.id   AF-A0A7M2ABU5-F1
#
_cell.length_a   1.000
_cell.length_b   1.000
_cell.length_c   1.000
_cell.angle_alpha   90.00
_cell.angle_beta   90.00
_cell.angle_gamma   90.00
#
_symmetry.space_group_name_H-M   'P 1'
#
loop_
_entity.id
_entity.type
_entity.pdbx_description
1 polymer ?
#
loop_
_entity_poly.entity_id
_entity_poly.type
_entity_poly.pdbx_seq_one_letter_code
_entity_poly.pdbx_strand_id
1 'polypeptide(L)' 'MDDKFIKELREISRDDRRRSEFMIQGMKETLQGRKEESMFKRWIRRKKTEKKISQRFNQDPSSDQK' A
#
# COMPACT_ATOMS: atom_id res chain seq x y z
N MET A 1 -2.34 1.65 12.71
CA MET A 1 -2.70 1.54 14.13
C MET A 1 -2.90 0.06 14.43
N ASP A 2 -2.05 -0.48 15.30
CA ASP A 2 -2.09 -1.88 15.73
C ASP A 2 -2.71 -1.99 17.14
N ASP A 3 -2.88 -3.21 17.64
CA ASP A 3 -3.49 -3.46 18.95
C ASP A 3 -2.67 -2.88 20.10
N LYS A 4 -1.35 -2.80 19.94
CA LYS A 4 -0.45 -2.19 20.91
C LYS A 4 -0.73 -0.69 21.01
N PHE A 5 -0.80 0.02 19.89
CA PHE A 5 -1.16 1.43 19.84
C PHE A 5 -2.53 1.70 20.47
N ILE A 6 -3.53 0.85 20.21
CA ILE A 6 -4.87 1.01 20.81
C ILE A 6 -4.86 0.80 22.33
N LYS A 7 -4.02 -0.12 22.84
CA LYS A 7 -3.83 -0.30 24.28
C LYS A 7 -3.17 0.92 24.92
N GLU A 8 -2.06 1.40 24.36
CA GLU A 8 -1.38 2.62 24.83
C GLU A 8 -2.31 3.84 24.78
N LEU A 9 -3.09 4.00 23.71
CA LEU A 9 -4.07 5.09 23.60
C LEU A 9 -5.17 5.00 24.68
N ARG A 10 -5.55 3.80 25.13
CA ARG A 10 -6.55 3.61 26.20
C ARG A 10 -6.02 3.96 27.57
N GLU A 11 -4.72 3.80 27.80
CA GLU A 11 -4.05 4.13 29.07
C GLU A 11 -3.96 5.64 29.33
N ILE A 12 -3.90 6.45 28.26
CA ILE A 12 -3.87 7.92 28.38
C ILE A 12 -5.29 8.44 28.69
N SER A 13 -5.44 9.37 29.64
CA SER A 13 -6.74 9.98 29.94
C SER A 13 -7.36 10.64 28.70
N ARG A 14 -8.70 10.61 28.60
CA ARG A 14 -9.44 11.24 27.49
C ARG A 14 -9.23 12.74 27.40
N ASP A 15 -9.06 13.40 28.54
CA ASP A 15 -8.88 14.85 28.64
C ASP A 15 -7.41 15.28 28.53
N ASP A 16 -6.49 14.32 28.40
CA ASP A 16 -5.08 14.61 28.22
C ASP A 16 -4.82 14.98 26.75
N ARG A 17 -4.29 16.20 26.55
CA ARG A 17 -3.84 16.69 25.25
C ARG A 17 -2.93 15.70 24.52
N ARG A 18 -2.07 14.98 25.24
CA ARG A 18 -1.16 13.97 24.67
C ARG A 18 -1.91 12.83 23.98
N ARG A 19 -3.12 12.49 24.44
CA ARG A 19 -3.97 11.47 23.79
C ARG A 19 -4.33 11.87 22.37
N SER A 20 -4.66 13.15 22.19
CA SER A 20 -5.05 13.69 20.88
C SER A 20 -3.86 13.72 19.91
N GLU A 21 -2.69 14.13 20.40
CA GLU A 21 -1.45 14.14 19.61
C GLU A 21 -1.04 12.73 19.19
N PHE A 22 -1.12 11.78 20.12
CA PHE A 22 -0.83 10.36 19.85
C PHE A 22 -1.79 9.77 18.82
N MET A 23 -3.09 10.05 18.94
CA MET A 23 -4.11 9.61 17.98
C MET A 23 -3.84 10.17 16.57
N ILE A 24 -3.52 11.47 16.47
CA ILE A 24 -3.19 12.13 15.20
C ILE A 24 -1.95 11.47 14.56
N GLN A 25 -0.93 11.17 15.35
CA GLN A 25 0.27 10.48 14.84
C GLN A 25 -0.08 9.10 14.27
N GLY A 26 -0.81 8.27 15.02
CA GLY A 26 -1.22 6.95 14.55
C GLY A 26 -2.11 7.01 13.30
N MET A 27 -2.94 8.05 13.16
CA MET A 27 -3.72 8.29 11.94
C MET A 27 -2.83 8.62 10.74
N LYS A 28 -1.85 9.52 10.92
CA LYS A 28 -0.92 9.90 9.85
C LYS A 28 -0.15 8.69 9.32
N GLU A 29 0.42 7.89 10.23
CA GLU A 29 1.15 6.68 9.87
C GLU A 29 0.27 5.67 9.12
N THR A 30 -0.97 5.46 9.60
CA THR A 30 -1.92 4.54 8.95
C THR A 30 -2.30 5.02 7.55
N LEU A 31 -2.54 6.32 7.36
CA LEU A 31 -2.86 6.88 6.05
C LEU A 31 -1.69 6.81 5.08
N GLN A 32 -0.47 7.06 5.57
CA GLN A 32 0.74 6.93 4.78
C GLN A 32 0.96 5.49 4.31
N GLY A 33 0.84 4.50 5.20
CA GLY A 33 0.97 3.09 4.83
C GLY A 33 -0.03 2.67 3.75
N ARG A 34 -1.30 3.12 3.85
CA ARG A 34 -2.31 2.88 2.80
C ARG A 34 -1.96 3.51 1.46
N LYS A 35 -1.39 4.72 1.47
CA LYS A 35 -0.96 5.42 0.25
C LYS A 35 0.18 4.68 -0.43
N GLU A 36 1.16 4.21 0.33
CA GLU A 36 2.30 3.43 -0.18
C GLU A 36 1.85 2.08 -0.73
N GLU A 37 0.99 1.35 -0.01
CA GLU A 37 0.42 0.08 -0.49
C GLU A 37 -0.36 0.26 -1.80
N SER A 38 -1.13 1.34 -1.92
CA SER A 38 -1.86 1.69 -3.15
C SER A 38 -0.91 1.98 -4.33
N MET A 39 0.15 2.75 -4.08
CA MET A 39 1.18 3.05 -5.09
C MET A 39 1.90 1.79 -5.54
N PHE A 40 2.27 0.91 -4.61
CA PHE A 40 2.93 -0.36 -4.90
C PHE A 40 2.04 -1.29 -5.71
N LYS A 41 0.77 -1.47 -5.32
CA LYS A 41 -0.22 -2.26 -6.09
C LYS A 41 -0.38 -1.70 -7.50
N ARG A 42 -0.43 -0.37 -7.65
CA ARG A 42 -0.52 0.29 -8.95
C ARG A 42 0.73 0.04 -9.81
N TRP A 43 1.91 0.06 -9.19
CA TRP A 43 3.18 -0.24 -9.87
C TRP A 43 3.25 -1.69 -10.35
N ILE A 44 2.90 -2.66 -9.51
CA ILE A 44 2.82 -4.09 -9.91
C ILE A 44 1.88 -4.27 -11.10
N ARG A 45 0.70 -3.63 -11.07
CA ARG A 45 -0.25 -3.69 -12.19
C ARG A 45 0.36 -3.17 -13.48
N ARG A 46 1.03 -2.00 -13.44
CA ARG A 46 1.73 -1.44 -14.62
C ARG A 46 2.78 -2.40 -15.15
N LYS A 47 3.62 -2.96 -14.29
CA LYS A 47 4.67 -3.92 -14.69
C LYS A 47 4.09 -5.20 -15.30
N LYS A 48 2.97 -5.70 -14.78
CA LYS A 48 2.27 -6.86 -15.37
C LYS A 48 1.71 -6.52 -16.76
N THR A 49 1.15 -5.34 -16.94
CA THR A 49 0.64 -4.89 -18.25
C THR A 49 1.78 -4.71 -19.26
N GLU A 50 2.89 -4.06 -18.86
CA GLU A 50 4.10 -3.94 -19.69
C GLU A 50 4.59 -5.32 -20.16
N LYS A 51 4.73 -6.29 -19.24
CA LYS A 51 5.12 -7.66 -19.59
C LYS A 51 4.15 -8.34 -20.57
N LYS A 52 2.84 -8.21 -20.36
CA LYS A 52 1.82 -8.78 -21.27
C LYS A 52 1.88 -8.16 -22.66
N ILE A 53 2.09 -6.84 -22.74
CA ILE A 53 2.27 -6.13 -24.00
C ILE A 53 3.52 -6.66 -24.69
N SER A 54 4.68 -6.68 -24.01
CA SER A 54 5.92 -7.21 -24.59
C SER A 54 5.77 -8.66 -25.07
N GLN A 55 5.06 -9.53 -24.35
CA GLN A 55 4.80 -10.90 -24.80
C GLN A 55 3.96 -10.98 -26.08
N ARG A 56 2.95 -10.10 -26.24
CA ARG A 56 2.13 -10.07 -27.47
C ARG A 56 2.90 -9.54 -28.68
N PHE A 57 3.80 -8.58 -28.48
CA PHE A 57 4.58 -7.98 -29.56
C PHE A 57 5.87 -8.75 -29.91
N ASN A 58 6.35 -9.63 -29.01
CA ASN A 58 7.47 -10.55 -29.27
C ASN A 58 6.99 -11.99 -29.54
N GLN A 59 5.70 -12.21 -29.78
CA GLN A 59 5.27 -13.46 -30.41
C GLN A 59 5.75 -13.43 -31.85
N ASP A 60 6.87 -14.10 -32.09
CA ASP A 60 7.42 -14.37 -33.41
C ASP A 60 6.30 -14.86 -34.35
N PRO A 61 6.04 -14.22 -35.49
CA PRO A 61 5.10 -14.72 -36.48
C PRO A 61 5.64 -15.94 -37.25
N SER A 62 6.79 -16.52 -36.86
CA SER A 62 7.48 -17.57 -37.61
C SER A 62 7.21 -19.01 -37.16
N SER A 63 6.37 -19.25 -36.15
CA SER A 63 6.15 -20.62 -35.63
C SER A 63 4.99 -21.40 -36.28
N ASP A 64 4.27 -20.84 -37.25
CA ASP A 64 3.16 -21.51 -37.96
C ASP A 64 3.51 -21.86 -39.43
N GLN A 65 4.75 -22.26 -39.69
CA GLN A 65 5.11 -22.97 -40.92
C GLN A 65 5.97 -24.19 -40.60
N LYS A 66 5.33 -25.32 -40.29
CA LYS A 66 5.85 -26.67 -40.53
C LYS A 66 4.73 -27.62 -40.87
#